data_AF-A0A3A4Q8G2-F1
#
_entry.id   AF-A0A3A4Q8G2-F1
#
_cell.length_a   1.000
_cell.length_b   1.000
_cell.length_c   1.000
_cell.angle_alpha   90.00
_cell.angle_beta   90.00
_cell.angle_gamma   90.00
#
_symmetry.space_group_name_H-M   'P 1'
#
loop_
_entity.id
_entity.type
_entity.pdbx_description
1 polymer ?
#
loop_
_entity_poly.entity_id
_entity_poly.type
_entity_poly.pdbx_seq_one_letter_code
_entity_poly.pdbx_strand_id
1 'polypeptide(L)'
;MDIIKQHMFFILCGLVALAGIALGATGIGRMGEVPGRMREAKQLYDSLASLKSAPNRRWIDAEKRRIEACKTDYQRVIEQARALNPYTPFMKDLFPNCPPDKRREFRVRYVEQFEAMLQKLRAGEPPSPADYQEIAEEIYREQQQPGAEFPTPEQQWSPTGVLTTLGARVHTLARAAISLPKSRRTYVYISRERASPSFEIAAGMADVNALTPPSDEECWFAQVQLWIQQDVVDAIAAINEEAVARLAARNLSPWVANLPIKEIISVRISDGYITESTQTFVQPGGAGPATGPRSPARPPASSASTFTNSSTDEQFQVLYFTLRLVMDQRLIPRLIQEISMDRFHTLLRMEYRAVDPNPEMDKYIYGPDPCVIATFDFETHMLDDPFARELMPQSVFDRYFPE
;
A
#
# COMPACT_ATOMS: atom_id res chain seq x y z
N MET A 1 -88.45 39.58 -41.26
CA MET A 1 -87.12 39.07 -40.85
C MET A 1 -85.97 40.00 -41.25
N ASP A 2 -86.17 40.97 -42.16
CA ASP A 2 -85.06 41.79 -42.67
C ASP A 2 -84.59 42.89 -41.71
N ILE A 3 -85.45 43.40 -40.84
CA ILE A 3 -85.08 44.39 -39.80
C ILE A 3 -84.09 43.80 -38.79
N ILE A 4 -84.25 42.52 -38.42
CA ILE A 4 -83.32 41.85 -37.49
C ILE A 4 -81.97 41.64 -38.17
N LYS A 5 -81.93 41.24 -39.45
CA LYS A 5 -80.67 41.07 -40.20
C LYS A 5 -79.93 42.40 -40.41
N GLN A 6 -80.66 43.50 -40.65
CA GLN A 6 -80.06 44.80 -40.90
C GLN A 6 -79.46 45.45 -39.63
N HIS A 7 -79.93 45.06 -38.44
CA HIS A 7 -79.41 45.58 -37.16
C HIS A 7 -78.59 44.57 -36.34
N MET A 8 -78.43 43.33 -36.81
CA MET A 8 -77.70 42.27 -36.11
C MET A 8 -76.23 42.64 -35.84
N PHE A 9 -75.58 43.38 -36.76
CA PHE A 9 -74.21 43.86 -36.56
C PHE A 9 -74.12 44.85 -35.39
N PHE A 10 -75.05 45.80 -35.31
CA PHE A 10 -75.08 46.79 -34.22
C PHE A 10 -75.42 46.16 -32.87
N ILE A 11 -76.29 45.16 -32.85
CA ILE A 11 -76.62 44.39 -31.63
C ILE A 11 -75.39 43.61 -31.16
N LEU A 12 -74.66 42.94 -32.07
CA LEU A 12 -73.45 42.20 -31.73
C LEU A 12 -72.35 43.13 -31.19
N CYS A 13 -72.10 44.27 -31.86
CA CYS A 13 -71.16 45.28 -31.38
C CYS A 13 -71.56 45.86 -30.02
N GLY A 14 -72.86 46.11 -29.79
CA GLY A 14 -73.38 46.55 -28.49
C GLY A 14 -73.17 45.51 -27.38
N LEU A 15 -73.36 44.23 -27.69
CA LEU A 15 -73.15 43.12 -26.74
C LEU A 15 -71.67 42.94 -26.39
N VAL A 16 -70.77 43.05 -27.36
CA VAL A 16 -69.31 43.00 -27.13
C VAL A 16 -68.85 44.22 -26.33
N ALA A 17 -69.38 45.41 -26.61
CA ALA A 17 -69.08 46.61 -25.83
C ALA A 17 -69.56 46.48 -24.37
N LEU A 18 -70.77 45.95 -24.14
CA LEU A 18 -71.29 45.69 -22.80
C LEU A 18 -70.48 44.62 -22.06
N ALA A 19 -70.08 43.54 -22.74
CA ALA A 19 -69.20 42.52 -22.17
C ALA A 19 -67.82 43.10 -21.81
N GLY A 20 -67.25 43.96 -22.66
CA GLY A 20 -66.00 44.67 -22.39
C GLY A 20 -66.09 45.59 -21.17
N ILE A 21 -67.19 46.33 -21.03
CA ILE A 21 -67.44 47.20 -19.86
C ILE A 21 -67.64 46.36 -18.59
N ALA A 22 -68.36 45.23 -18.66
CA ALA A 22 -68.57 44.34 -17.53
C ALA A 22 -67.27 43.65 -17.08
N LEU A 23 -66.42 43.23 -18.02
CA LEU A 23 -65.09 42.67 -17.73
C LEU A 23 -64.14 43.75 -17.18
N GLY A 24 -64.22 44.97 -17.69
CA GLY A 24 -63.48 46.12 -17.14
C GLY A 24 -63.90 46.44 -15.70
N ALA A 25 -65.20 46.49 -15.42
CA ALA A 25 -65.73 46.77 -14.09
C ALA A 25 -65.40 45.66 -13.07
N THR A 26 -65.46 44.38 -13.48
CA THR A 26 -65.08 43.25 -12.62
C THR A 26 -63.57 43.13 -12.42
N GLY A 27 -62.79 43.50 -13.43
CA GLY A 27 -61.33 43.63 -13.33
C GLY A 27 -60.92 44.73 -12.33
N ILE A 28 -61.57 45.90 -12.40
CA ILE A 28 -61.34 47.00 -11.46
C ILE A 28 -61.78 46.63 -10.03
N GLY A 29 -62.88 45.88 -9.87
CA GLY A 29 -63.32 45.38 -8.55
C GLY A 29 -62.34 44.41 -7.88
N ARG A 30 -61.65 43.57 -8.67
CA ARG A 30 -60.60 42.67 -8.15
C ARG A 30 -59.23 43.33 -8.01
N MET A 31 -59.03 44.54 -8.54
CA MET A 31 -57.83 45.33 -8.27
C MET A 31 -57.74 45.80 -6.81
N GLY A 32 -58.79 45.70 -6.00
CA GLY A 32 -58.73 46.02 -4.57
C GLY A 32 -57.78 45.13 -3.75
N GLU A 33 -57.58 43.88 -4.15
CA GLU A 33 -56.67 42.92 -3.48
C GLU A 33 -55.20 43.07 -3.92
N VAL A 34 -54.96 43.66 -5.09
CA VAL A 34 -53.62 43.83 -5.67
C VAL A 34 -52.73 44.75 -4.82
N PRO A 35 -53.20 45.90 -4.29
CA PRO A 35 -52.45 46.71 -3.34
C PRO A 35 -52.06 45.96 -2.07
N GLY A 36 -52.89 45.02 -1.60
CA GLY A 36 -52.59 44.17 -0.45
C GLY A 36 -51.41 43.25 -0.73
N ARG A 37 -51.49 42.47 -1.82
CA ARG A 37 -50.41 41.56 -2.25
C ARG A 37 -49.13 42.29 -2.64
N MET A 38 -49.23 43.47 -3.24
CA MET A 38 -48.05 44.30 -3.54
C MET A 38 -47.41 44.86 -2.26
N ARG A 39 -48.19 45.19 -1.22
CA ARG A 39 -47.63 45.58 0.09
C ARG A 39 -46.96 44.41 0.79
N GLU A 40 -47.54 43.21 0.76
CA GLU A 40 -46.92 41.99 1.30
C GLU A 40 -45.63 41.65 0.55
N ALA A 41 -45.64 41.69 -0.79
CA ALA A 41 -44.44 41.48 -1.60
C ALA A 41 -43.37 42.53 -1.35
N LYS A 42 -43.76 43.81 -1.15
CA LYS A 42 -42.83 44.88 -0.76
C LYS A 42 -42.27 44.66 0.63
N GLN A 43 -43.08 44.25 1.61
CA GLN A 43 -42.60 43.95 2.97
C GLN A 43 -41.64 42.76 2.98
N LEU A 44 -41.92 41.70 2.21
CA LEU A 44 -40.99 40.59 2.00
C LEU A 44 -39.70 41.07 1.32
N TYR A 45 -39.80 41.89 0.28
CA TYR A 45 -38.64 42.46 -0.39
C TYR A 45 -37.81 43.34 0.54
N ASP A 46 -38.42 44.24 1.31
CA ASP A 46 -37.75 45.11 2.27
C ASP A 46 -37.11 44.29 3.40
N SER A 47 -37.76 43.20 3.84
CA SER A 47 -37.18 42.26 4.80
C SER A 47 -35.94 41.54 4.24
N LEU A 48 -36.00 41.04 3.01
CA LEU A 48 -34.87 40.40 2.32
C LEU A 48 -33.77 41.42 1.98
N ALA A 49 -34.14 42.64 1.60
CA ALA A 49 -33.21 43.74 1.32
C ALA A 49 -32.51 44.21 2.60
N SER A 50 -33.20 44.20 3.75
CA SER A 50 -32.60 44.49 5.05
C SER A 50 -31.64 43.39 5.52
N LEU A 51 -31.93 42.12 5.18
CA LEU A 51 -31.00 41.00 5.39
C LEU A 51 -29.80 41.08 4.43
N LYS A 52 -29.98 41.69 3.25
CA LYS A 52 -28.92 41.89 2.25
C LYS A 52 -28.03 43.10 2.54
N SER A 53 -28.52 44.11 3.28
CA SER A 53 -27.81 45.38 3.44
C SER A 53 -26.83 45.43 4.62
N ALA A 54 -26.90 44.48 5.56
CA ALA A 54 -25.89 44.29 6.59
C ALA A 54 -25.36 42.85 6.52
N PRO A 55 -24.23 42.60 5.83
CA PRO A 55 -23.53 41.33 5.97
C PRO A 55 -23.36 41.08 7.47
N ASN A 56 -23.73 39.88 7.94
CA ASN A 56 -23.57 39.53 9.34
C ASN A 56 -22.06 39.44 9.64
N ARG A 57 -21.43 40.60 9.87
CA ARG A 57 -19.98 40.78 10.00
C ARG A 57 -19.45 39.85 11.10
N ARG A 58 -20.22 39.70 12.18
CA ARG A 58 -19.90 38.77 13.27
C ARG A 58 -19.76 37.33 12.80
N TRP A 59 -20.68 36.86 11.94
CA TRP A 59 -20.61 35.50 11.39
C TRP A 59 -19.48 35.35 10.38
N ILE A 60 -19.30 36.33 9.48
CA ILE A 60 -18.20 36.33 8.51
C ILE A 60 -16.84 36.32 9.23
N ASP A 61 -16.67 37.13 10.29
CA ASP A 61 -15.43 37.21 11.07
C ASP A 61 -15.21 35.96 11.93
N ALA A 62 -16.28 35.30 12.39
CA ALA A 62 -16.19 34.01 13.06
C ALA A 62 -15.76 32.91 12.08
N GLU A 63 -16.33 32.88 10.88
CA GLU A 63 -16.01 31.90 9.85
C GLU A 63 -14.60 32.10 9.30
N LYS A 64 -14.16 33.34 9.09
CA LYS A 64 -12.75 33.65 8.76
C LYS A 64 -11.79 33.12 9.80
N ARG A 65 -12.08 33.32 11.09
CA ARG A 65 -11.25 32.77 12.19
C ARG A 65 -11.23 31.24 12.18
N ARG A 66 -12.37 30.61 11.88
CA ARG A 66 -12.46 29.14 11.75
C ARG A 66 -11.61 28.62 10.59
N ILE A 67 -11.65 29.29 9.43
CA ILE A 67 -10.85 28.95 8.25
C ILE A 67 -9.35 29.10 8.56
N GLU A 68 -8.93 30.21 9.17
CA GLU A 68 -7.51 30.41 9.51
C GLU A 68 -7.01 29.42 10.58
N ALA A 69 -7.85 29.07 11.58
CA ALA A 69 -7.53 28.02 12.54
C ALA A 69 -7.37 26.66 11.83
N CYS A 70 -8.29 26.32 10.92
CA CYS A 70 -8.23 25.08 10.13
C CYS A 70 -6.96 25.02 9.27
N LYS A 71 -6.56 26.12 8.62
CA LYS A 71 -5.31 26.21 7.86
C LYS A 71 -4.08 26.01 8.75
N THR A 72 -4.08 26.62 9.94
CA THR A 72 -2.98 26.51 10.90
C THR A 72 -2.84 25.07 11.40
N ASP A 73 -3.96 24.43 11.75
CA ASP A 73 -3.96 23.04 12.21
C ASP A 73 -3.56 22.09 11.06
N TYR A 74 -4.03 22.34 9.84
CA TYR A 74 -3.61 21.60 8.65
C TYR A 74 -2.09 21.70 8.44
N GLN A 75 -1.51 22.90 8.49
CA GLN A 75 -0.05 23.08 8.39
C GLN A 75 0.70 22.31 9.48
N ARG A 76 0.22 22.36 10.74
CA ARG A 76 0.82 21.59 11.84
C ARG A 76 0.78 20.08 11.58
N VAL A 77 -0.34 19.57 11.08
CA VAL A 77 -0.49 18.15 10.74
C VAL A 77 0.47 17.76 9.62
N ILE A 78 0.58 18.58 8.56
CA ILE A 78 1.52 18.33 7.47
C ILE A 78 2.97 18.39 7.94
N GLU A 79 3.36 19.35 8.78
CA GLU A 79 4.70 19.43 9.36
C GLU A 79 5.03 18.21 10.24
N GLN A 80 4.08 17.77 11.07
CA GLN A 80 4.24 16.55 11.85
C GLN A 80 4.33 15.31 10.96
N ALA A 81 3.51 15.25 9.91
CA ALA A 81 3.51 14.16 8.95
C ALA A 81 4.85 14.10 8.18
N ARG A 82 5.43 15.25 7.82
CA ARG A 82 6.78 15.36 7.25
C ARG A 82 7.86 14.85 8.20
N ALA A 83 7.75 15.17 9.49
CA ALA A 83 8.72 14.71 10.48
C ALA A 83 8.69 13.18 10.65
N LEU A 84 7.53 12.55 10.40
CA LEU A 84 7.38 11.10 10.42
C LEU A 84 7.86 10.43 9.13
N ASN A 85 7.89 11.14 8.00
CA ASN A 85 8.27 10.58 6.71
C ASN A 85 9.59 11.18 6.15
N PRO A 86 10.77 10.81 6.68
CA PRO A 86 12.05 11.39 6.29
C PRO A 86 12.65 10.71 5.04
N TYR A 87 11.87 10.54 3.96
CA TYR A 87 12.40 9.96 2.71
C TYR A 87 13.43 10.89 2.07
N THR A 88 14.70 10.60 2.30
CA THR A 88 15.81 11.29 1.62
C THR A 88 16.29 10.48 0.42
N PRO A 89 16.56 11.12 -0.73
CA PRO A 89 17.23 10.45 -1.84
C PRO A 89 18.48 9.74 -1.36
N PHE A 90 18.60 8.47 -1.73
CA PHE A 90 19.73 7.64 -1.33
C PHE A 90 21.05 8.20 -1.87
N MET A 91 21.00 8.83 -3.04
CA MET A 91 22.11 9.59 -3.60
C MET A 91 21.78 11.07 -3.67
N LYS A 92 22.69 11.88 -3.09
CA LYS A 92 22.63 13.34 -3.19
C LYS A 92 22.79 13.79 -4.65
N ASP A 93 22.05 14.83 -5.02
CA ASP A 93 22.11 15.48 -6.34
C ASP A 93 21.75 14.56 -7.52
N LEU A 94 21.12 13.41 -7.26
CA LEU A 94 20.59 12.55 -8.32
C LEU A 94 19.36 13.20 -8.96
N PHE A 95 18.46 13.71 -8.14
CA PHE A 95 17.17 14.27 -8.56
C PHE A 95 17.19 15.81 -8.50
N PRO A 96 16.39 16.52 -9.33
CA PRO A 96 15.42 16.00 -10.31
C PRO A 96 15.99 15.72 -11.72
N ASN A 97 17.20 16.22 -12.04
CA ASN A 97 17.75 16.23 -13.40
C ASN A 97 18.52 14.96 -13.82
N CYS A 98 18.76 14.01 -12.90
CA CYS A 98 19.35 12.69 -13.12
C CYS A 98 20.45 12.61 -14.20
N PRO A 99 21.62 13.25 -14.01
CA PRO A 99 22.71 13.20 -14.99
C PRO A 99 23.09 11.75 -15.36
N PRO A 100 23.35 11.44 -16.65
CA PRO A 100 23.63 10.07 -17.11
C PRO A 100 24.66 9.30 -16.28
N ASP A 101 25.74 9.96 -15.86
CA ASP A 101 26.81 9.33 -15.09
C ASP A 101 26.38 9.05 -13.65
N LYS A 102 25.56 9.91 -13.06
CA LYS A 102 24.95 9.71 -11.74
C LYS A 102 23.92 8.59 -11.76
N ARG A 103 23.18 8.40 -12.85
CA ARG A 103 22.25 7.27 -13.00
C ARG A 103 22.96 5.92 -13.10
N ARG A 104 24.13 5.86 -13.77
CA ARG A 104 24.99 4.67 -13.76
C ARG A 104 25.53 4.38 -12.36
N GLU A 105 26.01 5.40 -11.65
CA GLU A 105 26.44 5.27 -10.26
C GLU A 105 25.28 4.78 -9.37
N PHE A 106 24.09 5.36 -9.53
CA PHE A 106 22.89 4.96 -8.81
C PHE A 106 22.52 3.51 -9.03
N ARG A 107 22.57 3.00 -10.27
CA ARG A 107 22.32 1.59 -10.56
C ARG A 107 23.22 0.67 -9.72
N VAL A 108 24.52 0.95 -9.66
CA VAL A 108 25.48 0.14 -8.88
C VAL A 108 25.16 0.21 -7.39
N ARG A 109 25.01 1.44 -6.86
CA ARG A 109 24.70 1.69 -5.45
C ARG A 109 23.37 1.09 -5.02
N TYR A 110 22.38 1.09 -5.91
CA TYR A 110 21.07 0.50 -5.69
C TYR A 110 21.18 -0.99 -5.42
N VAL A 111 21.90 -1.73 -6.26
CA VAL A 111 22.13 -3.18 -6.07
C VAL A 111 22.93 -3.45 -4.79
N GLU A 112 23.94 -2.63 -4.49
CA GLU A 112 24.69 -2.72 -3.22
C GLU A 112 23.78 -2.54 -2.00
N GLN A 113 22.85 -1.58 -2.07
CA GLN A 113 21.91 -1.33 -0.98
C GLN A 113 20.96 -2.51 -0.75
N PHE A 114 20.58 -3.24 -1.80
CA PHE A 114 19.81 -4.48 -1.65
C PHE A 114 20.60 -5.53 -0.89
N GLU A 115 21.86 -5.77 -1.23
CA GLU A 115 22.71 -6.69 -0.48
C GLU A 115 22.88 -6.25 0.99
N ALA A 116 22.97 -4.94 1.25
CA ALA A 116 22.99 -4.41 2.63
C ALA A 116 21.69 -4.69 3.38
N MET A 117 20.52 -4.58 2.73
CA MET A 117 19.22 -4.96 3.32
C MET A 117 19.17 -6.46 3.63
N LEU A 118 19.65 -7.31 2.71
CA LEU A 118 19.71 -8.75 2.94
C LEU A 118 20.66 -9.11 4.09
N GLN A 119 21.79 -8.41 4.21
CA GLN A 119 22.73 -8.57 5.32
C GLN A 119 22.10 -8.14 6.66
N LYS A 120 21.37 -7.02 6.69
CA LYS A 120 20.64 -6.55 7.87
C LYS A 120 19.66 -7.61 8.38
N LEU A 121 18.93 -8.25 7.46
CA LEU A 121 18.03 -9.35 7.78
C LEU A 121 18.73 -10.65 8.17
N ARG A 122 20.05 -10.75 7.99
CA ARG A 122 20.80 -12.02 7.99
C ARG A 122 20.09 -13.06 7.12
N ALA A 123 19.66 -12.60 5.95
CA ALA A 123 18.91 -13.38 5.00
C ALA A 123 19.81 -14.44 4.36
N GLY A 124 19.25 -15.63 4.12
CA GLY A 124 19.96 -16.73 3.51
C GLY A 124 19.06 -17.53 2.58
N GLU A 125 19.67 -18.21 1.62
CA GLU A 125 18.94 -19.17 0.80
C GLU A 125 18.70 -20.47 1.58
N PRO A 126 17.62 -21.21 1.25
CA PRO A 126 17.46 -22.57 1.75
C PRO A 126 18.70 -23.44 1.43
N PRO A 127 18.97 -24.49 2.22
CA PRO A 127 19.96 -25.48 1.88
C PRO A 127 19.81 -26.01 0.44
N SER A 128 20.92 -26.02 -0.29
CA SER A 128 20.98 -26.59 -1.64
C SER A 128 21.02 -28.12 -1.57
N PRO A 129 20.64 -28.85 -2.64
CA PRO A 129 20.85 -30.30 -2.71
C PRO A 129 22.30 -30.73 -2.46
N ALA A 130 23.28 -29.90 -2.84
CA ALA A 130 24.69 -30.16 -2.57
C ALA A 130 25.01 -30.03 -1.06
N ASP A 131 24.43 -29.04 -0.38
CA ASP A 131 24.58 -28.83 1.07
C ASP A 131 24.09 -30.09 1.83
N TYR A 132 23.01 -30.72 1.36
CA TYR A 132 22.49 -31.97 1.93
C TYR A 132 23.41 -33.16 1.71
N GLN A 133 24.04 -33.27 0.53
CA GLN A 133 24.95 -34.37 0.22
C GLN A 133 26.22 -34.30 1.08
N GLU A 134 26.82 -33.11 1.20
CA GLU A 134 28.02 -32.91 2.02
C GLU A 134 27.83 -33.37 3.46
N ILE A 135 26.69 -33.02 4.07
CA ILE A 135 26.41 -33.39 5.45
C ILE A 135 25.92 -34.83 5.57
N ALA A 136 25.21 -35.37 4.58
CA ALA A 136 24.88 -36.79 4.59
C ALA A 136 26.16 -37.65 4.63
N GLU A 137 27.21 -37.26 3.91
CA GLU A 137 28.52 -37.90 3.97
C GLU A 137 29.20 -37.72 5.34
N GLU A 138 29.13 -36.53 5.94
CA GLU A 138 29.66 -36.27 7.28
C GLU A 138 28.97 -37.13 8.34
N ILE A 139 27.64 -37.18 8.33
CA ILE A 139 26.84 -38.03 9.23
C ILE A 139 27.18 -39.50 9.01
N TYR A 140 27.33 -39.94 7.75
CA TYR A 140 27.71 -41.31 7.46
C TYR A 140 29.10 -41.67 8.05
N ARG A 141 30.07 -40.75 7.97
CA ARG A 141 31.39 -40.92 8.60
C ARG A 141 31.32 -40.96 10.12
N GLU A 142 30.50 -40.10 10.75
CA GLU A 142 30.25 -40.13 12.19
C GLU A 142 29.64 -41.47 12.63
N GLN A 143 28.67 -41.99 11.86
CA GLN A 143 27.99 -43.25 12.16
C GLN A 143 28.91 -44.47 12.08
N GLN A 144 29.97 -44.41 11.27
CA GLN A 144 30.97 -45.49 11.19
C GLN A 144 31.98 -45.46 12.36
N GLN A 145 32.00 -44.44 13.20
CA GLN A 145 32.89 -44.41 14.36
C GLN A 145 32.40 -45.40 15.45
N PRO A 146 33.22 -46.38 15.85
CA PRO A 146 32.83 -47.36 16.87
C PRO A 146 32.62 -46.67 18.22
N GLY A 147 31.44 -46.87 18.83
CA GLY A 147 31.07 -46.30 20.13
C GLY A 147 30.01 -45.19 20.09
N ALA A 148 29.47 -44.85 18.92
CA ALA A 148 28.33 -43.93 18.84
C ALA A 148 27.05 -44.58 19.39
N GLU A 149 26.56 -44.13 20.55
CA GLU A 149 25.24 -44.49 21.06
C GLU A 149 24.14 -43.72 20.32
N PHE A 150 23.20 -44.44 19.71
CA PHE A 150 22.06 -43.85 19.02
C PHE A 150 20.81 -43.89 19.92
N PRO A 151 20.05 -42.78 20.02
CA PRO A 151 18.82 -42.75 20.81
C PRO A 151 17.72 -43.64 20.19
N THR A 152 16.88 -44.23 21.04
CA THR A 152 15.82 -45.15 20.64
C THR A 152 14.62 -44.46 19.94
N PRO A 153 13.84 -45.20 19.12
CA PRO A 153 12.84 -44.63 18.20
C PRO A 153 11.63 -43.89 18.81
N GLU A 154 11.28 -44.12 20.08
CA GLU A 154 9.99 -43.70 20.63
C GLU A 154 9.91 -42.21 21.03
N GLN A 155 11.01 -41.45 21.02
CA GLN A 155 11.05 -40.02 21.43
C GLN A 155 11.15 -39.00 20.27
N GLN A 156 10.88 -39.42 19.04
CA GLN A 156 11.33 -38.69 17.85
C GLN A 156 10.37 -37.61 17.31
N TRP A 157 9.10 -37.63 17.71
CA TRP A 157 8.05 -36.81 17.10
C TRP A 157 7.31 -35.98 18.16
N SER A 158 7.07 -34.71 17.86
CA SER A 158 6.23 -33.83 18.67
C SER A 158 4.74 -34.15 18.44
N PRO A 159 3.82 -33.70 19.32
CA PRO A 159 2.38 -33.90 19.12
C PRO A 159 1.84 -33.35 17.79
N THR A 160 2.55 -32.41 17.17
CA THR A 160 2.18 -31.81 15.87
C THR A 160 2.77 -32.58 14.67
N GLY A 161 3.40 -33.74 14.89
CA GLY A 161 4.03 -34.52 13.83
C GLY A 161 5.33 -33.91 13.31
N VAL A 162 5.86 -32.88 13.97
CA VAL A 162 7.17 -32.29 13.64
C VAL A 162 8.24 -33.05 14.42
N LEU A 163 9.33 -33.37 13.74
CA LEU A 163 10.51 -34.01 14.31
C LEU A 163 11.05 -33.21 15.51
N THR A 164 11.20 -33.87 16.67
CA THR A 164 11.82 -33.25 17.86
C THR A 164 13.32 -33.06 17.63
N THR A 165 13.99 -32.23 18.45
CA THR A 165 15.46 -32.12 18.41
C THR A 165 16.17 -33.46 18.60
N LEU A 166 15.54 -34.41 19.31
CA LEU A 166 16.04 -35.78 19.47
C LEU A 166 15.78 -36.63 18.23
N GLY A 167 14.57 -36.58 17.66
CA GLY A 167 14.27 -37.27 16.40
C GLY A 167 15.14 -36.77 15.26
N ALA A 168 15.42 -35.47 15.21
CA ALA A 168 16.28 -34.86 14.22
C ALA A 168 17.71 -35.42 14.27
N ARG A 169 18.16 -36.01 15.39
CA ARG A 169 19.46 -36.69 15.46
C ARG A 169 19.46 -38.06 14.81
N VAL A 170 18.28 -38.67 14.61
CA VAL A 170 18.14 -40.01 14.04
C VAL A 170 17.77 -39.96 12.56
N HIS A 171 16.95 -38.99 12.14
CA HIS A 171 16.63 -38.82 10.72
C HIS A 171 17.79 -38.13 9.99
N THR A 172 18.51 -38.85 9.13
CA THR A 172 19.73 -38.35 8.46
C THR A 172 19.49 -37.03 7.72
N LEU A 173 18.34 -36.87 7.05
CA LEU A 173 17.98 -35.64 6.32
C LEU A 173 17.63 -34.48 7.25
N ALA A 174 16.84 -34.71 8.30
CA ALA A 174 16.51 -33.65 9.27
C ALA A 174 17.74 -33.25 10.10
N ARG A 175 18.61 -34.22 10.42
CA ARG A 175 19.91 -33.98 11.04
C ARG A 175 20.73 -33.08 10.15
N ALA A 176 20.84 -33.42 8.86
CA ALA A 176 21.58 -32.63 7.89
C ALA A 176 21.03 -31.20 7.76
N ALA A 177 19.71 -31.07 7.64
CA ALA A 177 19.03 -29.79 7.51
C ALA A 177 19.28 -28.85 8.72
N ILE A 178 19.27 -29.42 9.94
CA ILE A 178 19.41 -28.69 11.21
C ILE A 178 20.88 -28.51 11.61
N SER A 179 21.76 -29.44 11.24
CA SER A 179 23.19 -29.36 11.53
C SER A 179 23.90 -28.40 10.60
N LEU A 180 23.30 -28.04 9.44
CA LEU A 180 23.84 -27.03 8.54
C LEU A 180 24.18 -25.75 9.29
N PRO A 181 25.47 -25.40 9.37
CA PRO A 181 25.90 -24.12 9.92
C PRO A 181 25.23 -22.94 9.21
N LYS A 182 24.88 -23.12 7.93
CA LYS A 182 24.12 -22.17 7.10
C LYS A 182 22.75 -21.87 7.71
N SER A 183 21.92 -22.88 7.98
CA SER A 183 20.58 -22.71 8.58
C SER A 183 20.63 -22.03 9.94
N ARG A 184 21.67 -22.29 10.75
CA ARG A 184 21.83 -21.69 12.08
C ARG A 184 22.25 -20.21 12.05
N ARG A 185 22.81 -19.74 10.94
CA ARG A 185 23.20 -18.32 10.76
C ARG A 185 22.11 -17.51 10.05
N THR A 186 21.21 -18.19 9.35
CA THR A 186 20.08 -17.56 8.65
C THR A 186 18.97 -17.19 9.61
N TYR A 187 18.51 -15.94 9.54
CA TYR A 187 17.36 -15.47 10.32
C TYR A 187 16.06 -15.47 9.52
N VAL A 188 16.16 -15.25 8.20
CA VAL A 188 15.02 -15.30 7.28
C VAL A 188 15.46 -15.89 5.94
N TYR A 189 14.62 -16.75 5.37
CA TYR A 189 14.86 -17.28 4.03
C TYR A 189 14.46 -16.28 2.96
N ILE A 190 15.24 -16.25 1.88
CA ILE A 190 14.94 -15.50 0.66
C ILE A 190 15.28 -16.35 -0.57
N SER A 191 14.67 -16.00 -1.70
CA SER A 191 15.05 -16.45 -3.02
C SER A 191 15.81 -15.32 -3.72
N ARG A 192 17.05 -15.61 -4.18
CA ARG A 192 17.79 -14.75 -5.11
C ARG A 192 17.62 -15.21 -6.56
N GLU A 193 16.81 -16.23 -6.80
CA GLU A 193 16.64 -16.79 -8.14
C GLU A 193 16.02 -15.74 -9.07
N ARG A 194 16.67 -15.49 -10.21
CA ARG A 194 16.27 -14.44 -11.17
C ARG A 194 14.83 -14.59 -11.66
N ALA A 195 14.30 -15.82 -11.71
CA ALA A 195 12.94 -16.09 -12.14
C ALA A 195 11.88 -15.63 -11.12
N SER A 196 12.22 -15.58 -9.83
CA SER A 196 11.30 -15.22 -8.74
C SER A 196 12.08 -14.71 -7.52
N PRO A 197 12.68 -13.50 -7.62
CA PRO A 197 13.42 -12.94 -6.50
C PRO A 197 12.46 -12.49 -5.40
N SER A 198 12.86 -12.66 -4.14
CA SER A 198 12.06 -12.21 -2.99
C SER A 198 11.83 -10.70 -3.01
N PHE A 199 12.81 -9.93 -3.48
CA PHE A 199 12.69 -8.50 -3.62
C PHE A 199 12.65 -8.11 -5.10
N GLU A 200 11.80 -7.15 -5.42
CA GLU A 200 11.72 -6.58 -6.76
C GLU A 200 12.88 -5.63 -7.01
N ILE A 201 13.64 -5.90 -8.06
CA ILE A 201 14.69 -5.03 -8.56
C ILE A 201 14.16 -4.42 -9.85
N ALA A 202 14.04 -3.09 -9.89
CA ALA A 202 13.64 -2.37 -11.10
C ALA A 202 14.46 -2.85 -12.31
N ALA A 203 13.79 -3.14 -13.43
CA ALA A 203 14.42 -3.80 -14.58
C ALA A 203 15.65 -3.04 -15.11
N GLY A 204 15.55 -1.70 -15.20
CA GLY A 204 16.65 -0.81 -15.60
C GLY A 204 17.84 -0.79 -14.62
N MET A 205 17.67 -1.35 -13.42
CA MET A 205 18.71 -1.43 -12.37
C MET A 205 19.39 -2.80 -12.29
N ALA A 206 18.79 -3.85 -12.85
CA ALA A 206 19.26 -5.23 -12.67
C ALA A 206 20.60 -5.53 -13.39
N ASP A 207 20.85 -4.90 -14.54
CA ASP A 207 22.10 -5.07 -15.28
C ASP A 207 23.10 -3.95 -14.98
N VAL A 208 23.90 -4.16 -13.93
CA VAL A 208 24.96 -3.24 -13.50
C VAL A 208 26.00 -2.95 -14.58
N ASN A 209 26.15 -3.82 -15.59
CA ASN A 209 27.12 -3.69 -16.67
C ASN A 209 26.53 -3.03 -17.94
N ALA A 210 25.23 -2.74 -17.97
CA ALA A 210 24.61 -2.12 -19.13
C ALA A 210 25.22 -0.74 -19.42
N LEU A 211 25.73 -0.55 -20.64
CA LEU A 211 26.36 0.69 -21.07
C LEU A 211 25.37 1.86 -21.08
N THR A 212 24.11 1.62 -21.44
CA THR A 212 23.06 2.63 -21.46
C THR A 212 22.65 2.97 -20.01
N PRO A 213 22.67 4.26 -19.62
CA PRO A 213 22.17 4.67 -18.31
C PRO A 213 20.65 4.38 -18.22
N PRO A 214 20.11 4.06 -17.02
CA PRO A 214 18.66 3.99 -16.82
C PRO A 214 17.99 5.32 -17.20
N SER A 215 16.70 5.33 -17.50
CA SER A 215 15.93 6.58 -17.68
C SER A 215 15.76 7.34 -16.36
N ASP A 216 15.36 8.61 -16.41
CA ASP A 216 15.13 9.41 -15.19
C ASP A 216 13.93 8.86 -14.39
N GLU A 217 12.91 8.41 -15.12
CA GLU A 217 11.73 7.72 -14.59
C GLU A 217 12.11 6.38 -13.93
N GLU A 218 12.96 5.57 -14.57
CA GLU A 218 13.45 4.32 -13.98
C GLU A 218 14.24 4.58 -12.69
N CYS A 219 15.07 5.63 -12.65
CA CYS A 219 15.78 6.02 -11.44
C CYS A 219 14.82 6.46 -10.33
N TRP A 220 13.80 7.26 -10.66
CA TRP A 220 12.81 7.74 -9.69
C TRP A 220 12.02 6.60 -9.08
N PHE A 221 11.44 5.72 -9.89
CA PHE A 221 10.67 4.59 -9.37
C PHE A 221 11.54 3.59 -8.63
N ALA A 222 12.79 3.36 -9.05
CA ALA A 222 13.73 2.59 -8.24
C ALA A 222 13.98 3.23 -6.87
N GLN A 223 14.17 4.55 -6.79
CA GLN A 223 14.32 5.24 -5.50
C GLN A 223 13.09 5.07 -4.59
N VAL A 224 11.88 5.19 -5.15
CA VAL A 224 10.63 4.97 -4.42
C VAL A 224 10.52 3.51 -3.95
N GLN A 225 10.84 2.55 -4.81
CA GLN A 225 10.86 1.14 -4.47
C GLN A 225 11.83 0.85 -3.32
N LEU A 226 13.00 1.47 -3.34
CA LEU A 226 14.01 1.29 -2.30
C LEU A 226 13.48 1.73 -0.93
N TRP A 227 12.82 2.89 -0.83
CA TRP A 227 12.27 3.39 0.42
C TRP A 227 11.25 2.42 1.02
N ILE A 228 10.26 1.99 0.22
CA ILE A 228 9.24 1.03 0.66
C ILE A 228 9.88 -0.30 1.10
N GLN A 229 10.86 -0.80 0.35
CA GLN A 229 11.53 -2.05 0.71
C GLN A 229 12.38 -1.93 1.97
N GLN A 230 13.03 -0.78 2.20
CA GLN A 230 13.75 -0.48 3.44
C GLN A 230 12.78 -0.49 4.64
N ASP A 231 11.62 0.13 4.51
CA ASP A 231 10.60 0.14 5.56
C ASP A 231 10.11 -1.27 5.91
N VAL A 232 9.86 -2.10 4.91
CA VAL A 232 9.49 -3.52 5.10
C VAL A 232 10.63 -4.28 5.78
N VAL A 233 11.87 -4.13 5.31
CA VAL A 233 13.05 -4.80 5.86
C VAL A 233 13.26 -4.42 7.31
N ASP A 234 13.09 -3.14 7.65
CA ASP A 234 13.27 -2.61 8.98
C ASP A 234 12.23 -3.13 9.95
N ALA A 235 10.95 -3.19 9.53
CA ALA A 235 9.87 -3.79 10.31
C ALA A 235 10.14 -5.28 10.60
N ILE A 236 10.56 -6.04 9.58
CA ILE A 236 10.88 -7.47 9.71
C ILE A 236 12.09 -7.66 10.64
N ALA A 237 13.14 -6.85 10.47
CA ALA A 237 14.34 -6.89 11.30
C ALA A 237 14.01 -6.62 12.77
N ALA A 238 13.23 -5.57 13.06
CA ALA A 238 12.85 -5.21 14.43
C ALA A 238 12.13 -6.36 15.15
N ILE A 239 11.18 -7.02 14.48
CA ILE A 239 10.43 -8.16 15.05
C ILE A 239 11.34 -9.36 15.31
N ASN A 240 12.22 -9.68 14.36
CA ASN A 240 13.15 -10.80 14.52
C ASN A 240 14.22 -10.50 15.58
N GLU A 241 14.75 -9.28 15.66
CA GLU A 241 15.71 -8.85 16.69
C GLU A 241 15.13 -8.90 18.10
N GLU A 242 13.86 -8.50 18.28
CA GLU A 242 13.17 -8.66 19.55
C GLU A 242 13.10 -10.14 19.97
N ALA A 243 12.79 -11.04 19.02
CA ALA A 243 12.78 -12.46 19.27
C ALA A 243 14.19 -13.02 19.58
N VAL A 244 15.22 -12.53 18.88
CA VAL A 244 16.63 -12.86 19.16
C VAL A 244 16.98 -12.50 20.61
N ALA A 245 16.61 -11.30 21.06
CA ALA A 245 16.86 -10.86 22.44
C ALA A 245 16.16 -11.78 23.46
N ARG A 246 14.90 -12.17 23.21
CA ARG A 246 14.16 -13.12 24.07
C ARG A 246 14.80 -14.51 24.11
N LEU A 247 15.30 -15.01 22.97
CA LEU A 247 15.98 -16.31 22.91
C LEU A 247 17.32 -16.26 23.63
N ALA A 248 18.08 -15.19 23.47
CA ALA A 248 19.34 -14.97 24.17
C ALA A 248 19.15 -14.96 25.70
N ALA A 249 18.10 -14.29 26.20
CA ALA A 249 17.75 -14.30 27.63
C ALA A 249 17.45 -15.71 28.19
N ARG A 250 17.13 -16.66 27.32
CA ARG A 250 16.87 -18.08 27.66
C ARG A 250 18.06 -19.00 27.35
N ASN A 251 19.22 -18.45 26.97
CA ASN A 251 20.38 -19.20 26.47
C ASN A 251 20.04 -20.12 25.29
N LEU A 252 19.13 -19.69 24.41
CA LEU A 252 18.77 -20.39 23.18
C LEU A 252 19.40 -19.70 21.97
N SER A 253 19.93 -20.50 21.04
CA SER A 253 20.50 -19.97 19.80
C SER A 253 19.40 -19.44 18.87
N PRO A 254 19.50 -18.18 18.39
CA PRO A 254 18.59 -17.64 17.39
C PRO A 254 18.91 -18.20 16.01
N TRP A 255 17.88 -18.68 15.32
CA TRP A 255 17.93 -19.15 13.94
C TRP A 255 16.50 -19.18 13.39
N VAL A 256 16.35 -19.20 12.06
CA VAL A 256 15.06 -19.08 11.35
C VAL A 256 13.90 -19.91 11.94
N ALA A 257 14.15 -21.16 12.37
CA ALA A 257 13.10 -22.01 12.92
C ALA A 257 12.50 -21.49 14.25
N ASN A 258 13.22 -20.64 14.97
CA ASN A 258 12.78 -20.05 16.24
C ASN A 258 12.43 -18.56 16.13
N LEU A 259 12.53 -17.96 14.94
CA LEU A 259 12.23 -16.54 14.72
C LEU A 259 10.83 -16.32 14.14
N PRO A 260 10.17 -15.19 14.41
CA PRO A 260 8.82 -14.90 13.93
C PRO A 260 8.64 -15.00 12.41
N ILE A 261 9.52 -14.36 11.65
CA ILE A 261 9.39 -14.24 10.20
C ILE A 261 10.42 -15.16 9.57
N LYS A 262 9.91 -16.15 8.85
CA LYS A 262 10.65 -17.32 8.38
C LYS A 262 11.20 -17.14 6.98
N GLU A 263 10.41 -16.56 6.09
CA GLU A 263 10.74 -16.43 4.67
C GLU A 263 10.04 -15.22 4.07
N ILE A 264 10.75 -14.45 3.25
CA ILE A 264 10.14 -13.43 2.39
C ILE A 264 9.95 -14.07 1.02
N ILE A 265 8.70 -14.30 0.62
CA ILE A 265 8.38 -14.91 -0.68
C ILE A 265 8.45 -13.84 -1.77
N SER A 266 7.81 -12.68 -1.55
CA SER A 266 7.85 -11.57 -2.49
C SER A 266 7.50 -10.24 -1.83
N VAL A 267 8.25 -9.19 -2.16
CA VAL A 267 7.85 -7.78 -2.03
C VAL A 267 7.68 -7.24 -3.44
N ARG A 268 6.48 -6.79 -3.79
CA ARG A 268 6.14 -6.25 -5.13
C ARG A 268 5.50 -4.89 -5.00
N ILE A 269 5.91 -3.94 -5.81
CA ILE A 269 5.45 -2.56 -5.76
C ILE A 269 4.78 -2.25 -7.10
N SER A 270 3.75 -1.42 -7.11
CA SER A 270 3.07 -1.02 -8.34
C SER A 270 4.06 -0.35 -9.29
N ASP A 271 3.90 -0.58 -10.60
CA ASP A 271 4.80 -0.02 -11.64
C ASP A 271 4.75 1.51 -11.72
N GLY A 272 3.83 2.15 -11.01
CA GLY A 272 3.72 3.59 -10.91
C GLY A 272 2.70 4.04 -9.87
N TYR A 273 2.43 5.34 -9.86
CA TYR A 273 1.43 5.96 -9.02
C TYR A 273 0.01 5.59 -9.45
N ILE A 274 -0.88 5.42 -8.48
CA ILE A 274 -2.29 5.13 -8.71
C ILE A 274 -3.01 6.45 -8.98
N THR A 275 -3.59 6.65 -10.16
CA THR A 275 -4.42 7.82 -10.48
C THR A 275 -5.87 7.42 -10.75
N GLU A 276 -6.84 8.34 -10.64
CA GLU A 276 -8.26 8.06 -10.94
C GLU A 276 -8.47 7.53 -12.37
N SER A 277 -7.70 8.05 -13.33
CA SER A 277 -7.79 7.69 -14.75
C SER A 277 -7.06 6.40 -15.09
N THR A 278 -6.22 5.88 -14.18
CA THR A 278 -5.51 4.63 -14.36
C THR A 278 -6.48 3.46 -14.14
N GLN A 279 -7.43 3.31 -15.07
CA GLN A 279 -7.86 1.98 -15.48
C GLN A 279 -6.71 1.37 -16.28
N THR A 280 -5.61 1.01 -15.60
CA THR A 280 -4.67 0.09 -16.21
C THR A 280 -5.51 -1.09 -16.65
N PHE A 281 -5.49 -1.39 -17.95
CA PHE A 281 -5.93 -2.66 -18.51
C PHE A 281 -5.01 -3.74 -17.93
N VAL A 282 -5.13 -3.99 -16.63
CA VAL A 282 -4.78 -5.27 -16.07
C VAL A 282 -5.79 -6.19 -16.70
N GLN A 283 -5.32 -6.86 -17.75
CA GLN A 283 -5.91 -8.08 -18.26
C GLN A 283 -6.48 -8.79 -17.04
N PRO A 284 -7.80 -9.03 -16.96
CA PRO A 284 -8.42 -9.64 -15.79
C PRO A 284 -7.83 -11.04 -15.66
N GLY A 285 -6.66 -11.11 -15.02
CA GLY A 285 -6.13 -12.29 -14.39
C GLY A 285 -7.16 -12.54 -13.32
N GLY A 286 -8.12 -13.40 -13.67
CA GLY A 286 -9.25 -13.66 -12.81
C GLY A 286 -8.76 -13.94 -11.41
N ALA A 287 -9.65 -13.77 -10.44
CA ALA A 287 -9.54 -14.36 -9.12
C ALA A 287 -9.52 -15.91 -9.18
N GLY A 288 -8.80 -16.49 -10.14
CA GLY A 288 -8.31 -17.84 -10.07
C GLY A 288 -7.30 -17.89 -8.93
N PRO A 289 -7.34 -18.94 -8.10
CA PRO A 289 -6.35 -19.13 -7.04
C PRO A 289 -4.96 -19.02 -7.66
N ALA A 290 -4.10 -18.16 -7.09
CA ALA A 290 -2.71 -18.04 -7.48
C ALA A 290 -2.17 -19.45 -7.73
N THR A 291 -1.76 -19.74 -8.96
CA THR A 291 -1.55 -21.11 -9.49
C THR A 291 -0.40 -21.87 -8.82
N GLY A 292 0.22 -21.31 -7.79
CA GLY A 292 1.05 -22.03 -6.84
C GLY A 292 1.09 -21.35 -5.47
N PRO A 293 1.32 -22.11 -4.39
CA PRO A 293 1.45 -21.58 -3.03
C PRO A 293 2.65 -20.64 -2.83
N ARG A 294 3.49 -20.43 -3.85
CA ARG A 294 4.69 -19.58 -3.79
C ARG A 294 4.82 -18.57 -4.93
N SER A 295 3.81 -18.44 -5.80
CA SER A 295 3.86 -17.42 -6.85
C SER A 295 3.92 -16.03 -6.24
N PRO A 296 4.69 -15.08 -6.78
CA PRO A 296 4.70 -13.72 -6.26
C PRO A 296 3.29 -13.13 -6.35
N ALA A 297 2.85 -12.48 -5.28
CA ALA A 297 1.59 -11.76 -5.28
C ALA A 297 1.78 -10.38 -5.91
N ARG A 298 0.76 -9.88 -6.61
CA ARG A 298 0.80 -8.58 -7.29
C ARG A 298 -0.08 -7.58 -6.55
N PRO A 299 0.32 -6.30 -6.48
CA PRO A 299 -0.50 -5.25 -5.90
C PRO A 299 -1.80 -5.06 -6.68
N PRO A 300 -2.84 -4.48 -6.03
CA PRO A 300 -4.05 -4.05 -6.71
C PRO A 300 -3.74 -3.12 -7.89
N ALA A 301 -4.60 -3.12 -8.90
CA ALA A 301 -4.36 -2.39 -10.15
C ALA A 301 -4.96 -0.98 -10.17
N SER A 302 -5.92 -0.69 -9.29
CA SER A 302 -6.68 0.57 -9.32
C SER A 302 -7.26 0.91 -7.95
N SER A 303 -7.51 2.20 -7.72
CA SER A 303 -8.19 2.71 -6.52
C SER A 303 -9.57 2.07 -6.30
N ALA A 304 -10.34 1.89 -7.38
CA ALA A 304 -11.66 1.27 -7.32
C ALA A 304 -11.67 -0.19 -6.82
N SER A 305 -10.51 -0.88 -6.83
CA SER A 305 -10.37 -2.24 -6.30
C SER A 305 -10.04 -2.29 -4.80
N THR A 306 -9.84 -1.12 -4.18
CA THR A 306 -9.44 -0.96 -2.78
C THR A 306 -10.54 -0.26 -1.98
N PHE A 307 -10.62 -0.51 -0.67
CA PHE A 307 -11.69 0.07 0.15
C PHE A 307 -11.47 1.56 0.45
N THR A 308 -10.22 2.03 0.42
CA THR A 308 -9.84 3.43 0.64
C THR A 308 -10.30 4.30 -0.52
N ASN A 309 -10.29 3.73 -1.74
CA ASN A 309 -10.54 4.44 -2.99
C ASN A 309 -9.62 5.68 -3.13
N SER A 310 -8.44 5.62 -2.49
CA SER A 310 -7.42 6.66 -2.56
C SER A 310 -6.78 6.66 -3.95
N SER A 311 -6.44 7.84 -4.43
CA SER A 311 -5.63 8.01 -5.62
C SER A 311 -4.70 9.18 -5.43
N THR A 312 -3.64 9.21 -6.22
CA THR A 312 -2.66 10.29 -6.26
C THR A 312 -3.37 11.61 -6.59
N ASP A 313 -3.11 12.62 -5.78
CA ASP A 313 -3.65 13.97 -5.88
C ASP A 313 -2.57 15.03 -5.62
N GLU A 314 -2.95 16.30 -5.52
CA GLU A 314 -2.02 17.40 -5.25
C GLU A 314 -1.35 17.35 -3.86
N GLN A 315 -1.86 16.53 -2.93
CA GLN A 315 -1.41 16.48 -1.54
C GLN A 315 -0.51 15.28 -1.28
N PHE A 316 -0.79 14.15 -1.92
CA PHE A 316 -0.04 12.92 -1.74
C PHE A 316 -0.04 12.06 -3.00
N GLN A 317 1.04 11.31 -3.15
CA GLN A 317 1.12 10.19 -4.08
C GLN A 317 0.73 8.89 -3.41
N VAL A 318 0.02 8.08 -4.17
CA VAL A 318 -0.43 6.75 -3.74
C VAL A 318 0.29 5.69 -4.56
N LEU A 319 0.97 4.77 -3.88
CA LEU A 319 1.47 3.53 -4.46
C LEU A 319 0.91 2.34 -3.71
N TYR A 320 0.78 1.21 -4.39
CA TYR A 320 0.45 -0.05 -3.76
C TYR A 320 1.65 -0.96 -3.72
N PHE A 321 1.77 -1.74 -2.65
CA PHE A 321 2.73 -2.84 -2.61
C PHE A 321 2.13 -4.07 -1.94
N THR A 322 2.60 -5.23 -2.35
CA THR A 322 2.21 -6.52 -1.79
C THR A 322 3.41 -7.18 -1.15
N LEU A 323 3.23 -7.59 0.10
CA LEU A 323 4.17 -8.37 0.88
C LEU A 323 3.62 -9.79 1.05
N ARG A 324 4.32 -10.78 0.52
CA ARG A 324 4.03 -12.19 0.73
C ARG A 324 5.18 -12.85 1.48
N LEU A 325 4.88 -13.50 2.61
CA LEU A 325 5.90 -14.08 3.48
C LEU A 325 5.37 -15.27 4.27
N VAL A 326 6.29 -16.03 4.86
CA VAL A 326 5.98 -17.07 5.85
C VAL A 326 6.32 -16.55 7.23
N MET A 327 5.35 -16.57 8.16
CA MET A 327 5.55 -16.13 9.54
C MET A 327 4.73 -16.93 10.55
N ASP A 328 5.08 -16.79 11.83
CA ASP A 328 4.25 -17.18 12.96
C ASP A 328 2.92 -16.41 12.95
N GLN A 329 1.82 -17.16 12.91
CA GLN A 329 0.47 -16.58 12.83
C GLN A 329 0.13 -15.63 13.99
N ARG A 330 0.75 -15.81 15.15
CA ARG A 330 0.47 -15.00 16.35
C ARG A 330 1.01 -13.58 16.24
N LEU A 331 1.97 -13.35 15.35
CA LEU A 331 2.68 -12.07 15.20
C LEU A 331 2.23 -11.27 13.98
N ILE A 332 1.18 -11.71 13.29
CA ILE A 332 0.56 -10.97 12.18
C ILE A 332 0.18 -9.53 12.60
N PRO A 333 -0.55 -9.28 13.72
CA PRO A 333 -0.91 -7.91 14.10
C PRO A 333 0.32 -7.06 14.42
N ARG A 334 1.37 -7.68 14.98
CA ARG A 334 2.63 -7.00 15.29
C ARG A 334 3.36 -6.56 14.02
N LEU A 335 3.38 -7.39 12.99
CA LEU A 335 3.96 -7.02 11.69
C LEU A 335 3.19 -5.87 11.03
N ILE A 336 1.86 -5.93 11.02
CA ILE A 336 1.02 -4.85 10.49
C ILE A 336 1.34 -3.54 11.23
N GLN A 337 1.43 -3.58 12.56
CA GLN A 337 1.80 -2.42 13.36
C GLN A 337 3.18 -1.89 12.99
N GLU A 338 4.22 -2.72 12.90
CA GLU A 338 5.60 -2.29 12.61
C GLU A 338 5.79 -1.74 11.19
N ILE A 339 4.99 -2.22 10.23
CA ILE A 339 4.98 -1.66 8.87
C ILE A 339 4.21 -0.33 8.86
N SER A 340 3.03 -0.27 9.48
CA SER A 340 2.17 0.92 9.41
C SER A 340 2.61 2.07 10.31
N MET A 341 3.26 1.77 11.43
CA MET A 341 3.64 2.77 12.42
C MET A 341 4.70 3.71 11.83
N ASP A 342 4.39 5.01 11.92
CA ASP A 342 5.26 6.11 11.49
C ASP A 342 5.63 6.14 9.99
N ARG A 343 4.97 5.35 9.12
CA ARG A 343 5.35 5.20 7.69
C ARG A 343 4.24 5.36 6.65
N PHE A 344 3.06 5.84 7.05
CA PHE A 344 1.91 6.05 6.15
C PHE A 344 1.52 4.84 5.27
N HIS A 345 1.89 3.63 5.68
CA HIS A 345 1.47 2.38 5.06
C HIS A 345 0.15 1.93 5.66
N THR A 346 -0.90 1.88 4.85
CA THR A 346 -2.23 1.42 5.25
C THR A 346 -2.47 0.02 4.72
N LEU A 347 -2.82 -0.93 5.59
CA LEU A 347 -3.19 -2.28 5.16
C LEU A 347 -4.53 -2.24 4.42
N LEU A 348 -4.52 -2.69 3.16
CA LEU A 348 -5.71 -2.78 2.31
C LEU A 348 -6.42 -4.12 2.44
N ARG A 349 -5.65 -5.21 2.33
CA ARG A 349 -6.14 -6.59 2.33
C ARG A 349 -5.11 -7.50 2.98
N MET A 350 -5.59 -8.53 3.65
CA MET A 350 -4.77 -9.62 4.16
C MET A 350 -5.41 -10.96 3.83
N GLU A 351 -4.61 -11.86 3.28
CA GLU A 351 -4.96 -13.26 3.06
C GLU A 351 -3.90 -14.12 3.73
N TYR A 352 -4.27 -15.24 4.33
CA TYR A 352 -3.29 -16.18 4.86
C TYR A 352 -3.76 -17.62 4.74
N ARG A 353 -2.79 -18.53 4.62
CA ARG A 353 -3.01 -19.97 4.57
C ARG A 353 -2.02 -20.66 5.49
N ALA A 354 -2.49 -21.64 6.25
CA ALA A 354 -1.63 -22.50 7.05
C ALA A 354 -0.56 -23.17 6.17
N VAL A 355 0.68 -23.15 6.65
CA VAL A 355 1.77 -23.94 6.06
C VAL A 355 1.68 -25.35 6.61
N ASP A 356 1.59 -26.33 5.72
CA ASP A 356 1.62 -27.72 6.14
C ASP A 356 2.97 -28.01 6.83
N PRO A 357 2.97 -28.77 7.95
CA PRO A 357 4.21 -29.17 8.59
C PRO A 357 5.15 -29.84 7.57
N ASN A 358 6.43 -29.46 7.60
CA ASN A 358 7.45 -30.13 6.81
C ASN A 358 8.18 -31.15 7.69
N PRO A 359 7.70 -32.41 7.78
CA PRO A 359 8.35 -33.41 8.63
C PRO A 359 9.76 -33.76 8.12
N GLU A 360 9.98 -33.70 6.81
CA GLU A 360 11.26 -34.03 6.19
C GLU A 360 12.31 -32.93 6.35
N MET A 361 11.87 -31.70 6.69
CA MET A 361 12.71 -30.52 6.79
C MET A 361 13.51 -30.26 5.49
N ASP A 362 12.92 -30.61 4.35
CA ASP A 362 13.50 -30.40 3.04
C ASP A 362 13.31 -28.94 2.58
N LYS A 363 14.39 -28.34 2.06
CA LYS A 363 14.45 -26.94 1.59
C LYS A 363 14.22 -25.89 2.68
N TYR A 364 13.05 -25.82 3.30
CA TYR A 364 12.67 -24.77 4.25
C TYR A 364 12.34 -25.35 5.63
N ILE A 365 12.96 -24.76 6.66
CA ILE A 365 12.82 -25.19 8.05
C ILE A 365 12.18 -24.07 8.86
N TYR A 366 10.88 -24.20 9.13
CA TYR A 366 10.12 -23.17 9.86
C TYR A 366 9.98 -23.43 11.36
N GLY A 367 10.45 -24.58 11.83
CA GLY A 367 10.33 -24.99 13.23
C GLY A 367 8.95 -25.57 13.57
N PRO A 368 8.71 -25.83 14.86
CA PRO A 368 7.48 -26.51 15.32
C PRO A 368 6.30 -25.56 15.50
N ASP A 369 6.53 -24.25 15.54
CA ASP A 369 5.48 -23.24 15.70
C ASP A 369 4.59 -23.16 14.46
N PRO A 370 3.27 -22.94 14.62
CA PRO A 370 2.34 -22.84 13.49
C PRO A 370 2.68 -21.62 12.63
N CYS A 371 3.01 -21.88 11.37
CA CYS A 371 3.34 -20.86 10.38
C CYS A 371 2.22 -20.72 9.36
N VAL A 372 2.09 -19.51 8.82
CA VAL A 372 1.19 -19.21 7.71
C VAL A 372 1.98 -18.56 6.56
N ILE A 373 1.54 -18.82 5.32
CA ILE A 373 1.85 -17.96 4.19
C ILE A 373 0.86 -16.82 4.25
N ALA A 374 1.32 -15.63 4.61
CA ALA A 374 0.52 -14.42 4.65
C ALA A 374 0.84 -13.53 3.44
N THR A 375 -0.21 -13.00 2.81
CA THR A 375 -0.16 -12.00 1.75
C THR A 375 -0.83 -10.75 2.26
N PHE A 376 -0.10 -9.64 2.29
CA PHE A 376 -0.56 -8.34 2.71
C PHE A 376 -0.51 -7.39 1.52
N ASP A 377 -1.61 -6.72 1.21
CA ASP A 377 -1.62 -5.60 0.29
C ASP A 377 -1.66 -4.31 1.10
N PHE A 378 -0.73 -3.40 0.82
CA PHE A 378 -0.60 -2.12 1.47
C PHE A 378 -0.74 -0.98 0.46
N GLU A 379 -1.23 0.15 0.96
CA GLU A 379 -1.25 1.45 0.32
C GLU A 379 -0.22 2.35 1.02
N THR A 380 0.72 2.90 0.26
CA THR A 380 1.70 3.88 0.74
C THR A 380 1.29 5.27 0.28
N HIS A 381 1.21 6.20 1.23
CA HIS A 381 1.06 7.62 0.92
C HIS A 381 2.41 8.32 1.05
N MET A 382 2.85 8.96 -0.02
CA MET A 382 4.02 9.82 -0.02
C MET A 382 3.55 11.27 -0.11
N LEU A 383 3.90 12.09 0.86
CA LEU A 383 3.45 13.49 0.92
C LEU A 383 4.16 14.31 -0.17
N ASP A 384 3.39 15.13 -0.91
CA ASP A 384 3.83 15.79 -2.15
C ASP A 384 4.92 16.86 -1.92
N ASP A 385 4.84 17.60 -0.81
CA ASP A 385 5.68 18.77 -0.54
C ASP A 385 6.64 18.53 0.64
N PRO A 386 7.97 18.74 0.49
CA PRO A 386 8.68 19.19 -0.73
C PRO A 386 9.15 18.05 -1.66
N PHE A 387 9.02 16.80 -1.21
CA PHE A 387 9.77 15.68 -1.79
C PHE A 387 9.45 15.42 -3.25
N ALA A 388 8.18 15.46 -3.64
CA ALA A 388 7.82 15.14 -5.01
C ALA A 388 7.97 16.33 -5.93
N ARG A 389 7.50 17.52 -5.57
CA ARG A 389 7.65 18.67 -6.49
C ARG A 389 9.10 19.08 -6.74
N GLU A 390 9.98 18.96 -5.76
CA GLU A 390 11.37 19.39 -5.91
C GLU A 390 12.30 18.29 -6.47
N LEU A 391 12.01 17.01 -6.17
CA LEU A 391 12.89 15.90 -6.54
C LEU A 391 12.32 15.05 -7.69
N MET A 392 11.01 15.04 -7.93
CA MET A 392 10.47 14.23 -9.02
C MET A 392 10.98 14.77 -10.36
N PRO A 393 11.53 13.91 -11.24
CA PRO A 393 11.87 14.34 -12.59
C PRO A 393 10.65 14.89 -13.31
N GLN A 394 10.81 15.97 -14.07
CA GLN A 394 9.70 16.62 -14.78
C GLN A 394 8.91 15.65 -15.67
N SER A 395 9.58 14.69 -16.31
CA SER A 395 8.93 13.67 -17.13
C SER A 395 7.97 12.77 -16.36
N VAL A 396 8.26 12.50 -15.08
CA VAL A 396 7.37 11.75 -14.19
C VAL A 396 6.25 12.67 -13.72
N PHE A 397 6.58 13.91 -13.35
CA PHE A 397 5.59 14.88 -12.90
C PHE A 397 4.51 15.12 -13.97
N ASP A 398 4.90 15.44 -15.20
CA ASP A 398 3.98 15.70 -16.32
C ASP A 398 3.07 14.50 -16.63
N ARG A 399 3.56 13.28 -16.36
CA ARG A 399 2.81 12.03 -16.61
C ARG A 399 1.70 11.81 -15.60
N TYR A 400 1.94 12.14 -14.33
CA TYR A 400 1.03 11.81 -13.22
C TYR A 400 0.23 13.01 -12.72
N PHE A 401 0.66 14.23 -13.02
CA PHE A 401 0.05 15.49 -12.60
C PHE A 401 -0.16 16.44 -13.79
N PRO A 402 -0.95 16.04 -14.81
CA PRO A 402 -1.30 16.94 -15.90
C PRO A 402 -2.16 18.11 -15.37
N GLU A 403 -1.88 19.32 -15.85
CA GLU A 403 -2.64 20.56 -15.54
C GLU A 403 -4.12 20.49 -15.92
#